data_AF-A0A9X4R2Q5-F1
#
_entry.id   AF-A0A9X4R2Q5-F1
#
_cell.length_a   1.000
_cell.length_b   1.000
_cell.length_c   1.000
_cell.angle_alpha   90.00
_cell.angle_beta   90.00
_cell.angle_gamma   90.00
#
_symmetry.space_group_name_H-M   'P 1'
#
loop_
_entity.id
_entity.type
_entity.pdbx_description
1 polymer ?
#
loop_
_entity_poly.entity_id
_entity_poly.type
_entity_poly.pdbx_seq_one_letter_code
_entity_poly.pdbx_strand_id
1 'polypeptide(L)'
;MSSNKVIQLPKNNRLPKILIINGVDRVGKDSFIEEVDKQTKYRHITIDRGPDGFQAYCDIFGKEQGLKEMYKFMEKSFAKNPFVLNIYITCSTDELINRCIETDHEILDFDTHKQYMEYYFDNSEFKRKIKVDTTNTHVSDIVSELIEAGVL
;
A
#
# COMPACT_ATOMS: atom_id res chain seq x y z
N MET A 1 -9.36 9.15 19.79
CA MET A 1 -8.58 7.90 19.72
C MET A 1 -9.29 6.96 18.75
N SER A 2 -8.91 7.01 17.48
CA SER A 2 -9.45 6.11 16.46
C SER A 2 -8.67 4.81 16.54
N SER A 3 -9.35 3.69 16.78
CA SER A 3 -8.73 2.38 16.81
C SER A 3 -8.29 2.00 15.40
N ASN A 4 -6.99 1.76 15.21
CA ASN A 4 -6.47 1.10 14.02
C ASN A 4 -7.17 -0.27 13.90
N LYS A 5 -8.14 -0.38 12.98
CA LYS A 5 -8.83 -1.64 12.70
C LYS A 5 -7.89 -2.55 11.92
N VAL A 6 -7.02 -3.26 12.65
CA VAL A 6 -6.29 -4.40 12.11
C VAL A 6 -7.29 -5.52 11.90
N ILE A 7 -7.64 -5.81 10.64
CA ILE A 7 -8.47 -6.95 10.28
C ILE A 7 -7.62 -8.21 10.51
N GLN A 8 -7.94 -8.99 11.54
CA GLN A 8 -7.28 -10.27 11.83
C GLN A 8 -7.50 -11.24 10.67
N LEU A 9 -6.40 -11.68 10.03
CA LEU A 9 -6.43 -12.74 9.02
C LEU A 9 -6.56 -14.12 9.69
N PRO A 10 -7.23 -15.10 9.06
CA PRO A 10 -7.39 -16.44 9.61
C PRO A 10 -6.04 -17.14 9.85
N LYS A 11 -5.93 -17.85 10.99
CA LYS A 11 -4.79 -18.68 11.44
C LYS A 11 -4.51 -19.86 10.48
N ASN A 12 -4.12 -19.59 9.26
CA ASN A 12 -3.49 -20.56 8.37
C ASN A 12 -2.05 -20.14 8.16
N ASN A 13 -1.15 -21.13 8.20
CA ASN A 13 0.31 -21.06 8.22
C ASN A 13 0.96 -20.47 6.93
N ARG A 14 0.38 -19.41 6.36
CA ARG A 14 0.75 -18.83 5.06
C ARG A 14 1.04 -17.33 5.24
N LEU A 15 2.09 -17.03 6.00
CA LEU A 15 2.70 -15.70 5.98
C LEU A 15 2.93 -15.27 4.53
N PRO A 16 2.69 -13.99 4.20
CA PRO A 16 2.85 -13.52 2.83
C PRO A 16 4.31 -13.68 2.41
N LYS A 17 4.52 -13.99 1.12
CA LYS A 17 5.83 -14.02 0.48
C LYS A 17 6.04 -12.84 -0.46
N ILE A 18 4.93 -12.25 -0.92
CA ILE A 18 4.91 -11.08 -1.78
C ILE A 18 4.10 -10.00 -1.06
N LEU A 19 4.70 -8.83 -0.88
CA LEU A 19 4.07 -7.65 -0.33
C LEU A 19 3.95 -6.62 -1.44
N ILE A 20 2.72 -6.27 -1.80
CA ILE A 20 2.45 -5.17 -2.70
C ILE A 20 2.20 -3.94 -1.84
N ILE A 21 3.04 -2.92 -1.97
CA ILE A 21 2.97 -1.70 -1.17
C ILE A 21 2.44 -0.58 -2.07
N ASN A 22 1.18 -0.23 -1.86
CA ASN A 22 0.47 0.83 -2.56
C ASN A 22 0.41 2.10 -1.72
N GLY A 23 0.28 3.24 -2.37
CA GLY A 23 0.18 4.54 -1.72
C GLY A 23 0.40 5.68 -2.72
N VAL A 24 -0.06 6.88 -2.39
CA VAL A 24 0.29 8.08 -3.17
C VAL A 24 1.79 8.37 -3.05
N ASP A 25 2.29 9.29 -3.86
CA ASP A 25 3.69 9.70 -3.76
C ASP A 25 3.93 10.43 -2.43
N ARG A 26 5.16 10.30 -1.89
CA ARG A 26 5.58 10.88 -0.58
C ARG A 26 4.88 10.34 0.66
N VAL A 27 4.00 9.34 0.54
CA VAL A 27 3.33 8.70 1.69
C VAL A 27 4.26 7.87 2.58
N GLY A 28 5.50 7.61 2.16
CA GLY A 28 6.49 6.84 2.93
C GLY A 28 6.59 5.35 2.56
N LYS A 29 6.30 4.99 1.29
CA LYS A 29 6.41 3.59 0.79
C LYS A 29 7.82 3.03 0.96
N ASP A 30 8.83 3.78 0.53
CA ASP A 30 10.24 3.34 0.60
C ASP A 30 10.66 3.08 2.05
N SER A 31 10.38 4.01 2.96
CA SER A 31 10.67 3.84 4.39
C SER A 31 9.95 2.63 4.98
N PHE A 32 8.72 2.35 4.55
CA PHE A 32 7.98 1.15 4.95
C PHE A 32 8.61 -0.13 4.43
N ILE A 33 9.01 -0.16 3.15
CA ILE A 33 9.70 -1.31 2.55
C ILE A 33 11.03 -1.59 3.26
N GLU A 34 11.84 -0.56 3.49
CA GLU A 34 13.12 -0.66 4.20
C GLU A 34 12.96 -1.26 5.60
N GLU A 35 11.95 -0.80 6.35
CA GLU A 35 11.74 -1.27 7.70
C GLU A 35 11.14 -2.69 7.74
N VAL A 36 10.26 -3.04 6.80
CA VAL A 36 9.81 -4.42 6.58
C VAL A 36 11.01 -5.33 6.29
N ASP A 37 11.87 -4.96 5.34
CA ASP A 37 13.02 -5.77 4.95
C ASP A 37 13.98 -6.00 6.12
N LYS A 38 14.27 -4.94 6.88
CA LYS A 38 15.11 -4.97 8.08
C LYS A 38 14.53 -5.87 9.16
N GLN A 39 13.26 -5.68 9.56
CA GLN A 39 12.67 -6.41 10.68
C GLN A 39 12.32 -7.87 10.33
N THR A 40 11.90 -8.12 9.10
CA THR A 40 11.55 -9.47 8.63
C THR A 40 12.75 -10.25 8.13
N LYS A 41 13.93 -9.61 8.02
CA LYS A 41 15.17 -10.19 7.50
C LYS A 41 15.01 -10.65 6.04
N TYR A 42 14.47 -9.76 5.20
CA TYR A 42 14.29 -9.96 3.76
C TYR A 42 13.48 -11.22 3.41
N ARG A 43 12.46 -11.55 4.22
CA ARG A 43 11.61 -12.75 4.01
C ARG A 43 10.60 -12.61 2.87
N HIS A 44 10.39 -11.39 2.40
CA HIS A 44 9.37 -11.05 1.42
C HIS A 44 9.99 -10.45 0.16
N ILE A 45 9.31 -10.66 -0.97
CA ILE A 45 9.50 -9.85 -2.17
C ILE A 45 8.56 -8.65 -2.03
N THR A 46 9.11 -7.45 -2.01
CA THR A 46 8.35 -6.20 -1.97
C THR A 46 8.16 -5.65 -3.38
N ILE A 47 6.96 -5.14 -3.66
CA ILE A 47 6.61 -4.50 -4.93
C ILE A 47 6.11 -3.10 -4.59
N ASP A 48 6.87 -2.07 -4.97
CA ASP A 48 6.41 -0.69 -4.87
C ASP A 48 5.40 -0.40 -5.98
N ARG A 49 4.14 -0.19 -5.58
CA ARG A 49 2.94 -0.03 -6.40
C ARG A 49 2.50 -1.30 -7.14
N GLY A 50 1.30 -1.76 -6.82
CA GLY A 50 0.66 -2.92 -7.43
C GLY A 50 -0.20 -2.59 -8.65
N PRO A 51 -0.79 -3.61 -9.29
CA PRO A 51 -1.68 -3.41 -10.43
C PRO A 51 -2.91 -2.53 -10.12
N ASP A 52 -3.46 -2.61 -8.92
CA ASP A 52 -4.54 -1.73 -8.45
C ASP A 52 -4.07 -0.27 -8.31
N GLY A 53 -2.87 -0.05 -7.75
CA GLY A 53 -2.26 1.27 -7.72
C GLY A 53 -1.96 1.84 -9.11
N PHE A 54 -1.52 1.01 -10.06
CA PHE A 54 -1.33 1.47 -11.44
C PHE A 54 -2.65 1.75 -12.17
N GLN A 55 -3.73 1.02 -11.88
CA GLN A 55 -5.07 1.37 -12.39
C GLN A 55 -5.52 2.76 -11.91
N ALA A 56 -5.27 3.10 -10.64
CA ALA A 56 -5.53 4.44 -10.12
C ALA A 56 -4.76 5.52 -10.90
N TYR A 57 -3.47 5.29 -11.13
CA TYR A 57 -2.62 6.22 -11.88
C TYR A 57 -2.99 6.32 -13.37
N CYS A 58 -3.58 5.27 -13.96
CA CYS A 58 -4.16 5.37 -15.29
C CYS A 58 -5.30 6.40 -15.32
N ASP A 59 -6.18 6.40 -14.32
CA ASP A 59 -7.30 7.36 -14.28
C ASP A 59 -6.84 8.78 -13.93
N ILE A 60 -5.95 8.91 -12.95
CA ILE A 60 -5.38 10.21 -12.53
C ILE A 60 -4.75 10.93 -13.73
N PHE A 61 -4.01 10.20 -14.56
CA PHE A 61 -3.25 10.78 -15.68
C PHE A 61 -3.87 10.55 -17.05
N GLY A 62 -5.15 10.13 -17.13
CA GLY A 62 -5.87 9.93 -18.38
C GLY A 62 -5.16 8.98 -19.36
N LYS A 63 -4.57 7.89 -18.85
CA LYS A 63 -3.91 6.88 -19.67
C LYS A 63 -4.92 6.05 -20.45
N GLU A 64 -4.44 5.39 -21.50
CA GLU A 64 -5.28 4.58 -22.38
C GLU A 64 -5.96 3.41 -21.64
N GLN A 65 -7.18 3.10 -22.06
CA GLN A 65 -8.00 2.06 -21.45
C GLN A 65 -7.35 0.67 -21.54
N GLY A 66 -6.63 0.36 -22.63
CA GLY A 66 -5.95 -0.92 -22.80
C GLY A 66 -4.87 -1.19 -21.74
N LEU A 67 -4.12 -0.15 -21.35
CA LEU A 67 -3.12 -0.24 -20.28
C LEU A 67 -3.78 -0.53 -18.93
N LYS A 68 -4.90 0.13 -18.64
CA LYS A 68 -5.69 -0.11 -17.42
C LYS A 68 -6.25 -1.54 -17.36
N GLU A 69 -6.74 -2.06 -18.49
CA GLU A 69 -7.23 -3.44 -18.59
C GLU A 69 -6.12 -4.48 -18.37
N MET A 70 -4.92 -4.20 -18.87
CA MET A 70 -3.74 -5.03 -18.60
C MET A 70 -3.43 -5.11 -17.11
N TYR A 71 -3.46 -3.98 -16.38
CA TYR A 71 -3.29 -3.99 -14.92
C TYR A 71 -4.41 -4.75 -14.20
N LYS A 72 -5.66 -4.61 -14.62
CA LYS A 72 -6.77 -5.41 -14.08
C LYS A 72 -6.57 -6.91 -14.28
N PHE A 73 -6.02 -7.33 -15.42
CA PHE A 73 -5.68 -8.74 -15.66
C PHE A 73 -4.52 -9.23 -14.77
N MET A 74 -3.50 -8.40 -14.56
CA MET A 74 -2.42 -8.72 -13.63
C MET A 74 -2.93 -8.84 -12.18
N GLU A 75 -3.81 -7.93 -11.76
CA GLU A 75 -4.46 -7.97 -10.45
C GLU A 75 -5.17 -9.31 -10.22
N LYS A 76 -6.01 -9.74 -11.16
CA LYS A 76 -6.69 -11.06 -11.15
C LYS A 76 -5.73 -12.23 -10.96
N SER A 77 -4.52 -12.11 -11.49
CA SER A 77 -3.50 -13.17 -11.41
C SER A 77 -2.84 -13.18 -10.02
N PHE A 78 -2.46 -12.02 -9.50
CA PHE A 78 -1.92 -11.92 -8.14
C PHE A 78 -2.96 -12.25 -7.06
N ALA A 79 -4.22 -11.85 -7.24
CA ALA A 79 -5.31 -12.08 -6.28
C ALA A 79 -5.63 -13.58 -6.04
N LYS A 80 -5.29 -14.45 -6.99
CA LYS A 80 -5.40 -15.90 -6.84
C LYS A 80 -4.30 -16.51 -5.97
N ASN A 81 -3.18 -15.80 -5.78
CA ASN A 81 -2.05 -16.28 -5.02
C ASN A 81 -2.25 -16.02 -3.50
N PRO A 82 -2.35 -17.08 -2.67
CA PRO A 82 -2.60 -16.91 -1.24
C PRO A 82 -1.41 -16.32 -0.46
N PHE A 83 -0.23 -16.20 -1.09
CA PHE A 83 0.98 -15.64 -0.49
C PHE A 83 1.19 -14.15 -0.80
N VAL A 84 0.25 -13.51 -1.50
CA VAL A 84 0.27 -12.07 -1.73
C VAL A 84 -0.51 -11.36 -0.63
N LEU A 85 0.07 -10.28 -0.08
CA LEU A 85 -0.61 -9.30 0.76
C LEU A 85 -0.51 -7.93 0.09
N ASN A 86 -1.64 -7.28 -0.12
CA ASN A 86 -1.72 -5.91 -0.62
C ASN A 86 -1.83 -4.92 0.55
N ILE A 87 -0.90 -3.99 0.68
CA ILE A 87 -0.84 -3.01 1.76
C ILE A 87 -1.02 -1.64 1.13
N TYR A 88 -2.07 -0.91 1.51
CA TYR A 88 -2.23 0.48 1.13
C TYR A 88 -1.81 1.39 2.29
N ILE A 89 -0.73 2.14 2.07
CA ILE A 89 -0.21 3.14 2.99
C ILE A 89 -0.88 4.48 2.69
N THR A 90 -1.39 5.13 3.73
CA THR A 90 -1.98 6.47 3.69
C THR A 90 -1.40 7.36 4.81
N CYS A 91 -1.55 8.66 4.65
CA CYS A 91 -1.35 9.65 5.70
C CYS A 91 -2.22 10.89 5.43
N SER A 92 -2.23 11.85 6.37
CA SER A 92 -2.92 13.12 6.17
C SER A 92 -2.35 13.88 4.97
N THR A 93 -3.19 14.70 4.35
CA THR A 93 -2.80 15.53 3.21
C THR A 93 -1.80 16.61 3.64
N ASP A 94 -1.97 17.18 4.84
CA ASP A 94 -1.02 18.13 5.42
C ASP A 94 0.38 17.53 5.57
N GLU A 95 0.47 16.27 6.01
CA GLU A 95 1.74 15.56 6.16
C GLU A 95 2.42 15.33 4.80
N LEU A 96 1.65 14.99 3.75
CA LEU A 96 2.19 14.86 2.39
C LEU A 96 2.75 16.18 1.87
N ILE A 97 2.01 17.27 2.09
CA ILE A 97 2.44 18.62 1.71
C ILE A 97 3.73 18.99 2.44
N ASN A 98 3.79 18.78 3.76
CA ASN A 98 4.99 19.06 4.56
C ASN A 98 6.21 18.29 4.02
N ARG A 99 6.06 16.99 3.73
CA ARG A 99 7.14 16.17 3.16
C ARG A 99 7.59 16.65 1.78
N CYS A 100 6.66 17.11 0.94
CA CYS A 100 7.03 17.72 -0.34
C CYS A 100 7.87 18.97 -0.14
N ILE A 101 7.47 19.86 0.78
CA ILE A 101 8.20 21.09 1.09
C ILE A 101 9.60 20.78 1.63
N GLU A 102 9.71 19.85 2.59
CA GLU A 102 10.98 19.47 3.20
C GLU A 102 11.97 18.84 2.22
N THR A 103 11.47 18.20 1.17
CA THR A 103 12.29 17.49 0.19
C THR A 103 12.38 18.19 -1.17
N ASP A 104 11.88 19.42 -1.29
CA ASP A 104 11.85 20.21 -2.53
C ASP A 104 11.18 19.49 -3.71
N HIS A 105 10.01 18.90 -3.45
CA HIS A 105 9.18 18.24 -4.46
C HIS A 105 7.91 19.02 -4.78
N GLU A 106 7.38 18.78 -5.98
CA GLU A 106 6.08 19.34 -6.38
C GLU A 106 4.96 18.90 -5.44
N ILE A 107 4.06 19.83 -5.14
CA ILE A 107 2.85 19.55 -4.39
C ILE A 107 1.79 19.09 -5.40
N LEU A 108 1.29 17.87 -5.21
CA LEU A 108 0.23 17.28 -6.02
C LEU A 108 -1.15 17.54 -5.41
N ASP A 109 -2.20 17.31 -6.18
CA ASP A 109 -3.56 17.19 -5.65
C ASP A 109 -3.71 15.85 -4.92
N PHE A 110 -3.17 15.80 -3.70
CA PHE A 110 -3.14 14.59 -2.89
C PHE A 110 -4.53 14.09 -2.53
N ASP A 111 -5.54 14.96 -2.42
CA ASP A 111 -6.90 14.53 -2.11
C ASP A 111 -7.48 13.74 -3.29
N THR A 112 -7.35 14.25 -4.51
CA THR A 112 -7.77 13.50 -5.71
C THR A 112 -6.98 12.20 -5.86
N HIS A 113 -5.65 12.23 -5.70
CA HIS A 113 -4.83 11.02 -5.81
C HIS A 113 -5.23 9.95 -4.77
N LYS A 114 -5.47 10.37 -3.52
CA LYS A 114 -5.92 9.47 -2.46
C LYS A 114 -7.30 8.90 -2.77
N GLN A 115 -8.25 9.71 -3.25
CA GLN A 115 -9.57 9.23 -3.64
C GLN A 115 -9.50 8.10 -4.69
N TYR A 116 -8.68 8.27 -5.74
CA TYR A 116 -8.48 7.22 -6.74
C TYR A 116 -7.80 5.98 -6.15
N MET A 117 -6.71 6.15 -5.39
CA MET A 117 -6.01 5.02 -4.75
C MET A 117 -6.93 4.24 -3.81
N GLU A 118 -7.76 4.92 -3.03
CA GLU A 118 -8.73 4.30 -2.13
C GLU A 118 -9.84 3.58 -2.88
N TYR A 119 -10.38 4.19 -3.94
CA TYR A 119 -11.37 3.54 -4.80
C TYR A 119 -10.84 2.21 -5.34
N TYR A 120 -9.63 2.18 -5.90
CA TYR A 120 -9.04 0.96 -6.43
C TYR A 120 -8.69 -0.06 -5.36
N PHE A 121 -8.15 0.39 -4.23
CA PHE A 121 -7.86 -0.49 -3.10
C PHE A 121 -9.14 -1.16 -2.57
N ASP A 122 -10.21 -0.38 -2.35
CA ASP A 122 -11.47 -0.88 -1.79
C ASP A 122 -12.17 -1.85 -2.75
N ASN A 123 -12.15 -1.56 -4.05
CA ASN A 123 -12.74 -2.40 -5.10
C ASN A 123 -11.80 -3.50 -5.62
N SER A 124 -10.58 -3.60 -5.09
CA SER A 124 -9.61 -4.59 -5.53
C SER A 124 -10.04 -6.03 -5.27
N GLU A 125 -9.69 -6.92 -6.20
CA GLU A 125 -9.87 -8.38 -6.12
C GLU A 125 -8.95 -9.06 -5.08
N PHE A 126 -7.96 -8.36 -4.53
CA PHE A 126 -7.07 -8.90 -3.49
C PHE A 126 -7.86 -9.33 -2.25
N LYS A 127 -7.84 -10.64 -1.95
CA LYS A 127 -8.49 -11.21 -0.76
C LYS A 127 -7.78 -10.85 0.54
N ARG A 128 -6.45 -10.71 0.49
CA ARG A 128 -5.61 -10.31 1.60
C ARG A 128 -5.13 -8.90 1.35
N LYS A 129 -5.82 -7.94 1.95
CA LYS A 129 -5.46 -6.52 1.85
C LYS A 129 -5.63 -5.80 3.19
N ILE A 130 -4.74 -4.86 3.48
CA ILE A 130 -4.79 -4.02 4.67
C ILE A 130 -4.51 -2.56 4.32
N LYS A 131 -5.15 -1.64 5.05
CA LYS A 131 -4.88 -0.20 4.98
C LYS A 131 -4.09 0.19 6.24
N VAL A 132 -3.03 0.96 6.06
CA VAL A 132 -2.10 1.40 7.10
C VAL A 132 -2.02 2.92 7.08
N ASP A 133 -2.37 3.57 8.18
CA ASP A 133 -2.24 5.02 8.34
C ASP A 133 -0.94 5.34 9.10
N THR A 134 -0.09 6.18 8.49
CA THR A 134 1.23 6.56 9.01
C THR A 134 1.27 7.99 9.55
N THR A 135 0.13 8.70 9.63
CA THR A 135 0.08 10.14 9.94
C THR A 135 0.78 10.50 11.25
N ASN A 136 0.63 9.69 12.30
CA ASN A 136 1.13 10.00 13.65
C ASN A 136 1.92 8.84 14.28
N THR A 137 2.35 7.87 13.48
CA THR A 137 3.00 6.66 13.97
C THR A 137 4.24 6.40 13.16
N HIS A 138 5.35 6.14 13.84
CA HIS A 138 6.60 5.82 13.17
C HIS A 138 6.47 4.45 12.47
N VAL A 139 7.01 4.36 11.26
CA VAL A 139 6.93 3.17 10.41
C VAL A 139 7.43 1.91 11.13
N SER A 140 8.50 2.03 11.92
CA SER A 140 9.06 0.93 12.73
C SER A 140 8.07 0.31 13.70
N ASP A 141 7.22 1.13 14.31
CA ASP A 141 6.23 0.65 15.29
C ASP A 141 5.12 -0.11 14.57
N ILE A 142 4.64 0.44 13.45
CA ILE A 142 3.63 -0.22 12.60
C ILE A 142 4.13 -1.58 12.11
N VAL A 143 5.35 -1.65 11.59
CA VAL A 143 5.92 -2.93 11.10
C VAL A 143 6.04 -3.94 12.25
N SER A 144 6.46 -3.50 13.43
CA SER A 144 6.53 -4.36 14.62
C SER A 144 5.16 -4.92 14.99
N GLU A 145 4.14 -4.06 15.04
CA GLU A 145 2.75 -4.46 15.31
C GLU A 145 2.23 -5.49 14.28
N LEU A 146 2.55 -5.31 13.00
CA LEU A 146 2.15 -6.24 11.95
C LEU A 146 2.83 -7.62 12.08
N ILE A 147 4.10 -7.65 12.49
CA ILE A 147 4.83 -8.90 12.79
C ILE A 147 4.23 -9.60 14.01
N GLU A 148 4.00 -8.86 15.10
CA GLU A 148 3.41 -9.40 16.34
C GLU A 148 1.99 -9.94 16.11
N ALA A 149 1.21 -9.28 15.25
CA ALA A 149 -0.11 -9.73 14.85
C ALA A 149 -0.09 -10.95 13.90
N GLY A 150 1.09 -11.40 13.44
CA GLY A 150 1.25 -12.50 12.48
C GLY A 150 0.74 -12.15 11.07
N VAL A 151 0.71 -10.86 10.73
CA VAL A 151 0.38 -10.38 9.39
C VAL A 151 1.60 -10.47 8.46
N LEU A 152 2.79 -10.15 8.99
CA LEU A 152 4.10 -10.23 8.34
C LEU A 152 4.97 -11.37 8.90
#